data_AF-A0ABD1IFP8-F1
#
_entry.id   AF-A0ABD1IFP8-F1
#
_cell.length_a   1.000
_cell.length_b   1.000
_cell.length_c   1.000
_cell.angle_alpha   90.00
_cell.angle_beta   90.00
_cell.angle_gamma   90.00
#
_symmetry.space_group_name_H-M   'P 1'
#
loop_
_entity.id
_entity.type
_entity.pdbx_description
1 polymer ?
#
loop_
_entity_poly.entity_id
_entity_poly.type
_entity_poly.pdbx_seq_one_letter_code
_entity_poly.pdbx_strand_id
1 'polypeptide(L)'
;MGGKVDNSLNTGRSPPVFRLHGQNYHLIGSLLPPDGCTPKFAQLYIYDTDNEVNNRIMSVRERYAANNLYSEIVVDIQKMLDECNVLAKSFRMAKQKIAESDQVNVNLRLLGKRGRDGRTYNLPSV
;
A
#
# COMPACT_ATOMS: atom_id res chain seq x y z
N MET A 1 9.77 3.58 1.44
CA MET A 1 10.29 3.17 0.11
C MET A 1 11.01 1.85 0.26
N GLY A 2 10.92 0.97 -0.74
CA GLY A 2 11.65 -0.29 -0.76
C GLY A 2 12.87 -0.20 -1.67
N GLY A 3 13.99 -0.75 -1.24
CA GLY A 3 15.27 -0.68 -1.96
C GLY A 3 16.42 -1.03 -1.01
N LYS A 4 17.61 -1.26 -1.57
CA LYS A 4 18.79 -1.58 -0.76
C LYS A 4 19.50 -0.29 -0.36
N VAL A 5 19.44 0.03 0.92
CA VAL A 5 20.17 1.18 1.51
C VAL A 5 21.63 0.77 1.72
N ASP A 6 22.54 1.62 1.26
CA ASP A 6 23.97 1.48 1.54
C ASP A 6 24.31 2.18 2.86
N ASN A 7 24.47 1.38 3.91
CA ASN A 7 24.80 1.86 5.26
C ASN A 7 26.31 2.00 5.50
N SER A 8 27.16 1.73 4.50
CA SER A 8 28.62 1.86 4.64
C SER A 8 29.11 3.31 4.59
N LEU A 9 28.22 4.24 4.24
CA LEU A 9 28.50 5.66 4.13
C LEU A 9 28.29 6.36 5.48
N ASN A 10 28.88 7.55 5.63
CA ASN A 10 28.79 8.41 6.82
C ASN A 10 29.67 8.00 8.01
N THR A 11 30.84 7.44 7.73
CA THR A 11 31.87 7.12 8.74
C THR A 11 32.80 8.30 9.08
N GLY A 12 32.62 9.46 8.43
CA GLY A 12 33.45 10.66 8.59
C GLY A 12 32.68 11.88 9.12
N ARG A 13 33.34 13.05 9.11
CA ARG A 13 32.77 14.33 9.60
C ARG A 13 31.97 15.11 8.55
N SER A 14 31.83 14.58 7.34
CA SER A 14 31.08 15.23 6.26
C SER A 14 29.57 15.19 6.51
N PRO A 15 28.79 16.07 5.87
CA PRO A 15 27.33 15.99 5.91
C PRO A 15 26.82 14.60 5.50
N PRO A 16 25.79 14.08 6.17
CA PRO A 16 25.29 12.73 5.93
C PRO A 16 24.74 12.59 4.51
N VAL A 17 25.12 11.49 3.86
CA VAL A 17 24.66 11.08 2.54
C VAL A 17 23.77 9.86 2.68
N PHE A 18 22.59 9.92 2.08
CA PHE A 18 21.72 8.75 1.94
C PHE A 18 21.89 8.16 0.55
N ARG A 19 22.38 6.92 0.46
CA ARG A 19 22.57 6.22 -0.83
C ARG A 19 21.68 4.98 -0.91
N LEU A 20 20.92 4.92 -1.99
CA LEU A 20 20.12 3.77 -2.41
C LEU A 20 20.75 3.17 -3.67
N HIS A 21 20.81 1.84 -3.77
CA HIS A 21 21.28 1.17 -4.97
C HIS A 21 20.41 -0.03 -5.34
N GLY A 22 20.53 -0.47 -6.60
CA GLY A 22 19.72 -1.55 -7.16
C GLY A 22 18.32 -1.09 -7.58
N GLN A 23 17.38 -2.03 -7.59
CA GLN A 23 15.99 -1.74 -7.96
C GLN A 23 15.24 -1.16 -6.75
N ASN A 24 14.73 0.06 -6.91
CA ASN A 24 13.82 0.67 -5.96
C ASN A 24 12.37 0.32 -6.33
N TYR A 25 11.54 0.15 -5.31
CA TYR A 25 10.12 -0.14 -5.45
C TYR A 25 9.31 0.61 -4.41
N HIS A 26 8.01 0.77 -4.69
CA HIS A 26 7.09 1.25 -3.68
C HIS A 26 6.90 0.17 -2.62
N LEU A 27 7.26 0.50 -1.39
CA LEU A 27 6.93 -0.33 -0.22
C LEU A 27 5.69 0.28 0.41
N ILE A 28 4.58 -0.43 0.29
CA ILE A 28 3.35 -0.14 1.03
C ILE A 28 3.57 -0.67 2.45
N GLY A 29 2.99 0.01 3.45
CA GLY A 29 3.06 -0.43 4.85
C GLY A 29 2.36 -1.77 5.09
N SER A 30 2.29 -2.17 6.37
CA SER A 30 1.62 -3.41 6.79
C SER A 30 0.22 -3.55 6.19
N LEU A 31 -0.14 -4.77 5.77
CA LEU A 31 -1.47 -5.10 5.24
C LEU A 31 -2.57 -5.03 6.31
N LEU A 32 -2.18 -5.21 7.59
CA LEU A 32 -3.06 -5.02 8.75
C LEU A 32 -2.64 -3.77 9.52
N PRO A 33 -3.59 -3.05 10.14
CA PRO A 33 -3.25 -1.99 11.07
C PRO A 33 -2.44 -2.56 12.24
N PRO A 34 -1.50 -1.78 12.81
CA PRO A 34 -0.92 -2.11 14.11
C PRO A 34 -2.01 -2.21 15.18
N ASP A 35 -1.74 -2.97 16.24
CA ASP A 35 -2.69 -3.15 17.34
C ASP A 35 -3.16 -1.80 17.91
N GLY A 36 -4.48 -1.64 18.02
CA GLY A 36 -5.11 -0.42 18.52
C GLY A 36 -5.12 0.77 17.55
N CYS A 37 -4.55 0.65 16.35
CA CYS A 37 -4.58 1.70 15.34
C CYS A 37 -5.77 1.55 14.38
N THR A 38 -6.28 2.68 13.88
CA THR A 38 -7.33 2.69 12.85
C THR A 38 -6.75 2.27 11.49
N PRO A 39 -7.48 1.47 10.69
CA PRO A 39 -7.03 1.07 9.36
C PRO A 39 -6.97 2.28 8.42
N LYS A 40 -5.93 2.35 7.59
CA LYS A 40 -5.74 3.41 6.59
C LYS A 40 -5.36 2.86 5.22
N PHE A 41 -5.70 3.60 4.16
CA PHE A 41 -5.34 3.28 2.78
C PHE A 41 -5.73 1.86 2.36
N ALA A 42 -4.76 1.01 2.00
CA ALA A 42 -4.99 -0.35 1.53
C ALA A 42 -5.53 -1.30 2.61
N GLN A 43 -5.27 -1.01 3.89
CA GLN A 43 -5.73 -1.83 5.02
C GLN A 43 -7.26 -1.89 5.08
N LEU A 44 -7.94 -0.87 4.55
CA LEU A 44 -9.41 -0.80 4.50
C LEU A 44 -10.04 -1.91 3.64
N TYR A 45 -9.28 -2.54 2.73
CA TYR A 45 -9.76 -3.67 1.94
C TYR A 45 -9.62 -5.02 2.67
N ILE A 46 -8.93 -5.04 3.81
CA ILE A 46 -8.49 -6.26 4.51
C ILE A 46 -9.07 -6.32 5.92
N TYR A 47 -8.85 -5.28 6.72
CA TYR A 47 -9.23 -5.23 8.12
C TYR A 47 -10.72 -4.94 8.29
N ASP A 48 -11.39 -5.73 9.15
CA ASP A 48 -12.79 -5.54 9.59
C ASP A 48 -13.70 -5.02 8.45
N THR A 49 -13.84 -5.86 7.41
CA THR A 49 -14.58 -5.44 6.22
C THR A 49 -16.09 -5.34 6.46
N ASP A 50 -16.58 -5.94 7.54
CA ASP A 50 -17.98 -5.85 7.93
C ASP A 50 -18.33 -4.40 8.31
N ASN A 51 -17.34 -3.63 8.80
CA ASN A 51 -17.44 -2.21 9.10
C ASN A 51 -16.65 -1.32 8.12
N GLU A 52 -16.34 -1.81 6.91
CA GLU A 52 -15.45 -1.12 5.96
C GLU A 52 -15.89 0.31 5.63
N VAL A 53 -17.20 0.53 5.41
CA VAL A 53 -17.75 1.85 5.08
C VAL A 53 -17.48 2.85 6.22
N ASN A 54 -17.73 2.44 7.46
CA ASN A 54 -17.45 3.25 8.63
C ASN A 54 -15.94 3.48 8.79
N ASN A 55 -15.13 2.45 8.60
CA ASN A 55 -13.67 2.53 8.65
C ASN A 55 -13.12 3.52 7.60
N ARG A 56 -13.66 3.50 6.37
CA ARG A 56 -13.32 4.45 5.30
C ARG A 56 -13.67 5.88 5.67
N ILE A 57 -14.89 6.11 6.16
CA ILE A 57 -15.34 7.43 6.60
C ILE A 57 -14.44 7.94 7.73
N MET A 58 -14.16 7.11 8.73
CA MET A 58 -13.31 7.50 9.87
C MET A 58 -11.86 7.75 9.46
N SER A 59 -11.32 6.99 8.50
CA SER A 59 -9.94 7.18 8.01
C SER A 59 -9.69 8.56 7.39
N VAL A 60 -10.74 9.22 6.90
CA VAL A 60 -10.68 10.58 6.30
C VAL A 60 -11.03 11.66 7.34
N ARG A 61 -11.79 11.32 8.39
CA ARG A 61 -12.36 12.26 9.36
C ARG A 61 -11.41 12.81 10.43
N GLU A 62 -10.17 12.34 10.55
CA GLU A 62 -9.19 12.82 11.55
C GLU A 62 -8.97 14.35 11.56
N ARG A 63 -9.49 15.12 10.58
CA ARG A 63 -9.26 16.58 10.47
C ARG A 63 -10.48 17.49 10.25
N TYR A 64 -11.69 16.98 10.04
CA TYR A 64 -12.85 17.84 9.74
C TYR A 64 -14.08 17.44 10.55
N ALA A 65 -14.40 18.26 11.55
CA ALA A 65 -15.70 18.27 12.20
C ALA A 65 -16.78 18.73 11.21
N ALA A 66 -17.90 18.01 11.22
CA ALA A 66 -19.17 18.31 10.57
C ALA A 66 -19.13 18.53 9.05
N ASN A 67 -19.30 17.45 8.29
CA ASN A 67 -20.23 17.42 7.15
C ASN A 67 -20.57 15.97 6.77
N ASN A 68 -21.83 15.77 6.39
CA ASN A 68 -22.46 14.48 6.07
C ASN A 68 -21.80 13.82 4.85
N LEU A 69 -20.70 13.08 5.07
CA LEU A 69 -20.29 12.08 4.08
C LEU A 69 -21.42 11.08 3.91
N TYR A 70 -22.04 11.09 2.74
CA TYR A 70 -23.09 10.17 2.36
C TYR A 70 -22.51 8.76 2.30
N SER A 71 -22.91 7.91 3.23
CA SER A 71 -22.47 6.51 3.27
C SER A 71 -22.85 5.78 1.99
N GLU A 72 -23.96 6.15 1.34
CA GLU A 72 -24.37 5.55 0.06
C GLU A 72 -23.30 5.78 -1.03
N ILE A 73 -22.74 6.98 -1.13
CA ILE A 73 -21.68 7.28 -2.11
C ILE A 73 -20.42 6.45 -1.82
N VAL A 74 -20.08 6.26 -0.55
CA VAL A 74 -18.93 5.44 -0.16
C VAL A 74 -19.14 3.98 -0.56
N VAL A 75 -20.35 3.45 -0.38
CA VAL A 75 -20.75 2.10 -0.80
C VAL A 75 -20.66 1.97 -2.33
N ASP A 76 -21.17 2.93 -3.08
CA ASP A 76 -21.15 2.90 -4.54
C ASP A 76 -19.70 2.92 -5.08
N ILE A 77 -18.85 3.78 -4.54
CA ILE A 77 -17.43 3.84 -4.90
C ILE A 77 -16.73 2.53 -4.52
N GLN A 78 -17.00 1.98 -3.34
CA GLN A 78 -16.43 0.71 -2.91
C GLN A 78 -16.80 -0.40 -3.89
N LYS A 79 -18.08 -0.53 -4.25
CA LYS A 79 -18.57 -1.54 -5.20
C LYS A 79 -17.91 -1.39 -6.57
N MET A 80 -17.86 -0.16 -7.10
CA MET A 80 -17.17 0.13 -8.36
C MET A 80 -15.69 -0.28 -8.30
N LEU A 81 -15.00 -0.01 -7.19
CA LEU A 81 -13.60 -0.38 -7.03
C LEU A 81 -13.42 -1.89 -6.91
N ASP A 82 -14.27 -2.60 -6.19
CA ASP A 82 -14.23 -4.06 -6.08
C ASP A 82 -14.48 -4.73 -7.45
N GLU A 83 -15.33 -4.16 -8.29
CA GLU A 83 -15.62 -4.65 -9.64
C GLU A 83 -14.51 -4.35 -10.65
N CYS A 84 -14.01 -3.10 -10.68
CA CYS A 84 -13.14 -2.62 -11.75
C CYS A 84 -11.65 -2.62 -11.40
N ASN A 85 -11.28 -2.48 -10.13
CA ASN A 85 -9.89 -2.27 -9.74
C ASN A 85 -9.17 -3.58 -9.41
N VAL A 86 -8.27 -4.00 -10.30
CA VAL A 86 -7.45 -5.21 -10.13
C VAL A 86 -6.58 -5.19 -8.87
N LEU A 87 -6.18 -4.01 -8.39
CA LEU A 87 -5.43 -3.86 -7.15
C LEU A 87 -6.32 -4.11 -5.93
N ALA A 88 -7.55 -3.58 -5.93
CA ALA A 88 -8.53 -3.86 -4.88
C ALA A 88 -8.77 -5.37 -4.76
N LYS A 89 -8.99 -6.06 -5.89
CA LYS A 89 -9.11 -7.53 -5.94
C LYS A 89 -7.89 -8.25 -5.35
N SER A 90 -6.68 -7.74 -5.59
CA SER A 90 -5.45 -8.29 -5.02
C SER A 90 -5.42 -8.19 -3.49
N PHE A 91 -5.89 -7.07 -2.92
CA PHE A 91 -6.02 -6.93 -1.47
C PHE A 91 -7.14 -7.80 -0.89
N ARG A 92 -8.28 -7.96 -1.60
CA ARG A 92 -9.35 -8.89 -1.19
C ARG A 92 -8.87 -10.35 -1.14
N MET A 93 -8.02 -10.77 -2.09
CA MET A 93 -7.39 -12.08 -2.06
C MET A 93 -6.43 -12.22 -0.88
N ALA A 94 -5.62 -11.18 -0.58
CA ALA A 94 -4.76 -11.18 0.58
C ALA A 94 -5.55 -11.33 1.89
N LYS A 95 -6.71 -10.65 2.01
CA LYS A 95 -7.63 -10.83 3.14
C LYS A 95 -8.05 -12.29 3.32
N GLN A 96 -8.52 -12.94 2.25
CA GLN A 96 -8.93 -14.35 2.31
C GLN A 96 -7.77 -15.23 2.79
N LYS A 97 -6.57 -15.01 2.27
CA LYS A 97 -5.37 -15.78 2.65
C LYS A 97 -4.94 -15.57 4.10
N ILE A 98 -5.10 -14.36 4.63
CA ILE A 98 -4.84 -14.07 6.04
C ILE A 98 -5.87 -14.81 6.91
N ALA A 99 -7.15 -14.77 6.56
CA ALA A 99 -8.21 -15.44 7.32
C ALA A 99 -8.12 -16.97 7.30
N GLU A 100 -7.56 -17.55 6.23
CA GLU A 100 -7.34 -19.00 6.10
C GLU A 100 -6.20 -19.51 7.00
N SER A 101 -5.28 -18.65 7.47
CA SER A 101 -4.12 -19.09 8.24
C SER A 101 -3.58 -18.01 9.19
N ASP A 102 -3.83 -18.19 10.48
CA ASP A 102 -3.29 -17.35 11.56
C ASP A 102 -1.76 -17.45 11.74
N GLN A 103 -1.08 -18.37 11.03
CA GLN A 103 0.33 -18.68 11.26
C GLN A 103 1.27 -18.30 10.10
N VAL A 104 0.75 -17.77 8.99
CA VAL A 104 1.58 -17.50 7.79
C VAL A 104 1.77 -16.01 7.56
N ASN A 105 3.04 -15.60 7.48
CA ASN A 105 3.42 -14.25 7.05
C ASN A 105 3.04 -14.05 5.56
N VAL A 106 1.95 -13.33 5.31
CA VAL A 106 1.48 -13.00 3.95
C VAL A 106 2.19 -11.75 3.43
N ASN A 107 2.81 -11.86 2.25
CA ASN A 107 3.44 -10.75 1.54
C ASN A 107 2.79 -10.54 0.17
N LEU A 108 2.20 -9.36 -0.06
CA LEU A 108 1.68 -8.99 -1.38
C LEU A 108 2.77 -8.30 -2.22
N ARG A 109 3.08 -8.87 -3.38
CA ARG A 109 4.06 -8.32 -4.33
C ARG A 109 3.41 -8.07 -5.68
N LEU A 110 3.41 -6.81 -6.11
CA LEU A 110 2.98 -6.44 -7.46
C LEU A 110 4.16 -6.59 -8.42
N LEU A 111 4.14 -7.66 -9.21
CA LEU A 111 5.19 -7.96 -10.18
C LEU A 111 4.85 -7.30 -11.52
N GLY A 112 5.51 -6.19 -11.84
CA GLY A 112 5.42 -5.58 -13.17
C GLY A 112 6.25 -6.36 -14.18
N LYS A 113 5.65 -6.73 -15.33
CA LYS A 113 6.41 -7.22 -16.49
C LYS A 113 7.23 -6.06 -17.07
N ARG A 114 8.53 -6.00 -16.76
CA ARG A 114 9.46 -5.09 -17.45
C ARG A 114 9.84 -5.70 -18.79
N GLY A 115 9.01 -5.49 -19.81
CA GLY A 115 9.30 -5.93 -21.19
C GLY A 115 10.42 -5.14 -21.88
N ARG A 116 11.00 -4.13 -21.21
CA ARG A 116 12.14 -3.33 -21.68
C ARG A 116 13.11 -3.11 -20.52
N ASP A 117 14.36 -2.77 -20.86
CA ASP A 117 15.39 -2.40 -19.89
C ASP A 117 14.83 -1.39 -18.89
N GLY A 118 14.92 -1.74 -17.60
CA GLY A 118 14.40 -0.96 -16.49
C GLY A 118 15.24 0.26 -16.14
N ARG A 119 16.33 0.51 -16.87
CA ARG A 119 17.10 1.75 -16.81
C ARG A 119 16.30 2.89 -17.45
N THR A 120 15.98 3.90 -16.65
CA THR A 120 15.74 5.26 -17.18
C THR A 120 17.07 5.75 -17.76
N TYR A 121 17.04 6.35 -18.95
CA TYR A 121 18.22 6.72 -19.79
C TYR A 121 18.87 5.58 -20.59
N ASN A 122 18.09 4.86 -21.39
CA ASN A 122 18.68 4.12 -22.50
C ASN A 122 19.21 5.12 -23.55
N LEU A 123 20.37 4.82 -24.15
CA LEU A 123 20.85 5.55 -25.33
C LEU A 123 19.77 5.52 -26.41
N PRO A 124 19.55 6.62 -27.16
CA PRO A 124 18.59 6.60 -28.27
C PRO A 124 18.96 5.48 -29.23
N SER A 125 18.02 4.55 -29.45
CA SER A 125 18.15 3.52 -30.46
C SER A 125 17.75 4.13 -31.81
N VAL A 126 18.63 3.95 -32.81
CA VAL A 126 18.37 4.29 -34.22
C VAL A 126 17.29 3.37 -34.79
#